data_AF-A0A1V4WQ48-F1
#
_entry.id   AF-A0A1V4WQ48-F1
#
_cell.length_a   1.000
_cell.length_b   1.000
_cell.length_c   1.000
_cell.angle_alpha   90.00
_cell.angle_beta   90.00
_cell.angle_gamma   90.00
#
_symmetry.space_group_name_H-M   'P 1'
#
loop_
_entity.id
_entity.type
_entity.pdbx_description
1 polymer ?
#
loop_
_entity_poly.entity_id
_entity_poly.type
_entity_poly.pdbx_seq_one_letter_code
_entity_poly.pdbx_strand_id
1 'polypeptide(L)'
;MKYKDTDGTETTLVENTDYLVETNGDGCGRLVLPYGISWPSVSLYPSNPITIEFVCGWTAAASIPKAVIAALKMICADLFENREGQMINQSVQTYQPNPTVMALLASSRLWEEFE
;
A
#
# COMPACT_ATOMS: atom_id res chain seq x y z
N MET A 1 -8.15 5.07 14.53
CA MET A 1 -7.93 3.63 14.76
C MET A 1 -9.00 3.11 15.71
N LYS A 2 -9.49 1.88 15.56
CA LYS A 2 -10.48 1.28 16.47
C LYS A 2 -9.99 -0.08 16.97
N TYR A 3 -10.33 -0.41 18.21
CA TYR A 3 -10.18 -1.76 18.74
C TYR A 3 -11.49 -2.29 19.31
N LYS A 4 -11.66 -3.61 19.27
CA LYS A 4 -12.85 -4.33 19.75
C LYS A 4 -12.47 -5.21 20.95
N ASP A 5 -13.18 -5.02 22.06
CA ASP A 5 -12.98 -5.79 23.30
C ASP A 5 -13.65 -7.18 23.25
N THR A 6 -13.53 -7.96 24.32
CA THR A 6 -14.14 -9.30 24.45
C THR A 6 -15.65 -9.30 24.30
N ASP A 7 -16.31 -8.22 24.71
CA ASP A 7 -17.76 -8.08 24.69
C ASP A 7 -18.26 -7.58 23.33
N GLY A 8 -17.32 -7.29 22.43
CA GLY A 8 -17.58 -6.83 21.08
C GLY A 8 -17.84 -5.34 20.97
N THR A 9 -17.54 -4.57 22.02
CA THR A 9 -17.63 -3.11 22.04
C THR A 9 -16.45 -2.52 21.28
N GLU A 10 -16.75 -1.62 20.34
CA GLU A 10 -15.73 -0.86 19.61
C GLU A 10 -15.33 0.39 20.38
N THR A 11 -14.03 0.53 20.66
CA THR A 11 -13.45 1.76 21.20
C THR A 11 -12.62 2.44 20.12
N THR A 12 -12.86 3.73 19.92
CA THR A 12 -12.10 4.55 18.97
C THR A 12 -10.94 5.22 19.70
N LEU A 13 -9.72 4.97 19.24
CA LEU A 13 -8.50 5.64 19.71
C LEU A 13 -8.36 7.01 19.02
N VAL A 14 -7.86 7.99 19.76
CA VAL A 14 -7.72 9.38 19.33
C VAL A 14 -6.29 9.66 18.87
N GLU A 15 -6.14 10.20 17.67
CA GLU A 15 -4.86 10.66 17.12
C GLU A 15 -4.26 11.80 17.98
N ASN A 16 -2.94 11.78 18.19
CA ASN A 16 -2.17 12.66 19.09
C ASN A 16 -2.40 12.46 20.59
N THR A 17 -3.31 11.57 20.99
CA THR A 17 -3.52 11.21 22.40
C THR A 17 -3.12 9.77 22.66
N ASP A 18 -3.65 8.84 21.85
CA ASP A 18 -3.44 7.41 22.02
C ASP A 18 -2.41 6.85 21.03
N TYR A 19 -2.28 7.49 19.86
CA TYR A 19 -1.30 7.13 18.83
C TYR A 19 -0.86 8.36 18.03
N LEU A 20 0.34 8.29 17.46
CA LEU A 20 0.91 9.24 16.51
C LEU A 20 1.00 8.58 15.13
N VAL A 21 0.74 9.36 14.09
CA VAL A 21 0.95 8.93 12.70
C VAL A 21 2.29 9.48 12.24
N GLU A 22 3.24 8.57 12.01
CA GLU A 22 4.53 8.91 11.42
C GLU A 22 4.40 8.81 9.90
N THR A 23 4.41 9.96 9.24
CA THR A 23 4.46 10.08 7.77
C THR A 23 5.87 10.41 7.27
N ASN A 24 6.87 10.37 8.15
CA ASN A 24 8.19 10.94 7.92
C ASN A 24 9.20 9.93 7.36
N GLY A 25 8.86 8.63 7.38
CA GLY A 25 9.71 7.57 6.84
C GLY A 25 9.58 7.45 5.33
N ASP A 26 10.70 7.14 4.66
CA ASP A 26 10.68 6.76 3.25
C ASP A 26 9.76 5.55 3.05
N GLY A 27 8.66 5.75 2.31
CA GLY A 27 7.80 4.69 1.79
C GLY A 27 6.82 4.01 2.76
N CYS A 28 6.95 4.17 4.08
CA CYS A 28 6.10 3.46 5.06
C CYS A 28 5.54 4.39 6.13
N GLY A 29 4.22 4.55 6.15
CA GLY A 29 3.52 5.17 7.28
C GLY A 29 3.49 4.24 8.48
N ARG A 30 3.86 4.74 9.67
CA ARG A 30 3.88 3.96 10.91
C ARG A 30 2.93 4.57 11.94
N LEU A 31 2.29 3.73 12.74
CA LEU A 31 1.58 4.16 13.94
C LEU A 31 2.49 3.95 15.15
N VAL A 32 2.76 5.01 15.89
CA VAL A 32 3.70 5.03 17.01
C VAL A 32 2.98 5.49 18.28
N LEU A 33 3.39 4.98 19.43
CA LEU A 33 2.85 5.40 20.72
C LEU A 33 3.47 6.73 21.17
N PRO A 34 2.67 7.71 21.65
CA PRO A 34 3.17 8.86 22.39
C PRO A 34 3.91 8.44 23.67
N TYR A 35 4.74 9.33 24.21
CA TYR A 35 5.45 9.08 25.46
C TYR A 35 4.48 8.75 26.61
N GLY A 36 4.74 7.65 27.32
CA GLY A 36 3.97 7.23 28.49
C GLY A 36 2.65 6.52 28.19
N ILE A 37 2.32 6.29 26.91
CA ILE A 37 1.13 5.56 26.48
C ILE A 37 1.53 4.14 26.04
N SER A 38 0.63 3.18 26.25
CA SER A 38 0.80 1.79 25.82
C SER A 38 -0.36 1.37 24.92
N TRP A 39 -0.09 0.42 24.02
CA TRP A 39 -1.17 -0.21 23.27
C TRP A 39 -2.18 -0.86 24.23
N PRO A 40 -3.47 -0.96 23.85
CA PRO A 40 -4.49 -1.54 24.69
C PRO A 40 -4.08 -2.93 25.19
N SER A 41 -3.97 -3.09 26.50
CA SER A 41 -3.66 -4.37 27.14
C SER A 41 -4.92 -5.20 27.46
N VAL A 42 -6.07 -4.81 26.91
CA VAL A 42 -7.34 -5.51 27.09
C VAL A 42 -7.36 -6.81 26.31
N SER A 43 -8.14 -7.78 26.78
CA SER A 43 -8.45 -8.94 25.97
C SER A 43 -9.24 -8.50 24.73
N LEU A 44 -8.68 -8.78 23.57
CA LEU A 44 -9.23 -8.39 22.28
C LEU A 44 -10.22 -9.44 21.78
N TYR A 45 -11.19 -8.99 20.98
CA TYR A 45 -12.12 -9.89 20.31
C TYR A 45 -11.36 -10.94 19.46
N PRO A 46 -11.79 -12.21 19.42
CA PRO A 46 -11.03 -13.28 18.75
C PRO A 46 -10.95 -13.16 17.21
N SER A 47 -11.67 -12.21 16.60
CA SER A 47 -11.69 -12.01 15.15
C SER A 47 -11.56 -10.53 14.78
N ASN A 48 -10.53 -10.19 14.01
CA ASN A 48 -10.25 -8.83 13.51
C ASN A 48 -10.46 -7.72 14.57
N PRO A 49 -9.80 -7.81 15.74
CA PRO A 49 -10.07 -6.89 16.83
C PRO A 49 -9.56 -5.48 16.60
N ILE A 50 -8.63 -5.27 15.68
CA ILE A 50 -8.03 -3.96 15.40
C ILE A 50 -8.39 -3.58 13.98
N THR A 51 -9.01 -2.40 13.82
CA THR A 51 -9.35 -1.83 12.52
C THR A 51 -8.67 -0.48 12.36
N ILE A 52 -7.90 -0.33 11.28
CA ILE A 52 -7.20 0.89 10.92
C ILE A 52 -7.75 1.35 9.57
N GLU A 53 -8.45 2.48 9.58
CA GLU A 53 -8.90 3.18 8.38
C GLU A 53 -8.00 4.39 8.16
N PHE A 54 -7.43 4.50 6.97
CA PHE A 54 -6.56 5.61 6.59
C PHE A 54 -6.73 5.93 5.11
N VAL A 55 -6.53 7.20 4.76
CA VAL A 55 -6.53 7.67 3.37
C VAL A 55 -5.11 7.61 2.84
N CYS A 56 -4.88 6.86 1.76
CA CYS A 56 -3.58 6.73 1.12
C CYS A 56 -3.59 7.16 -0.34
N GLY A 57 -2.42 7.55 -0.85
CA GLY A 57 -2.22 7.95 -2.23
C GLY A 57 -2.06 9.46 -2.44
N TRP A 58 -1.85 9.85 -3.69
CA TRP A 58 -1.71 11.25 -4.09
C TRP A 58 -3.07 11.95 -4.13
N THR A 59 -3.21 13.07 -3.42
CA THR A 59 -4.46 13.85 -3.34
C THR A 59 -4.69 14.75 -4.56
N ALA A 60 -3.68 14.95 -5.41
CA ALA A 60 -3.77 15.72 -6.63
C ALA A 60 -3.07 14.99 -7.78
N ALA A 61 -3.66 15.09 -8.98
CA ALA A 61 -3.09 14.48 -10.18
C ALA A 61 -1.68 15.02 -10.51
N ALA A 62 -1.41 16.29 -10.19
CA ALA A 62 -0.11 16.91 -10.38
C ALA A 62 0.98 16.35 -9.45
N SER A 63 0.61 15.73 -8.32
CA SER A 63 1.55 15.15 -7.36
C SER A 63 2.04 13.76 -7.77
N ILE A 64 1.37 13.13 -8.76
CA ILE A 64 1.75 11.81 -9.25
C ILE A 64 3.05 11.93 -10.05
N PRO A 65 4.11 11.16 -9.72
CA PRO A 65 5.36 11.18 -10.47
C PRO A 65 5.13 10.87 -11.95
N LYS A 66 5.76 11.64 -12.83
CA LYS A 66 5.63 11.47 -14.29
C LYS A 66 6.02 10.07 -14.76
N ALA A 67 6.97 9.43 -14.08
CA ALA A 67 7.39 8.05 -14.35
C ALA A 67 6.23 7.04 -14.16
N VAL A 68 5.45 7.19 -13.09
CA VAL A 68 4.27 6.34 -12.81
C VAL A 68 3.20 6.56 -13.88
N ILE A 69 2.95 7.80 -14.27
CA ILE A 69 1.99 8.13 -15.34
C ILE A 69 2.44 7.51 -16.68
N ALA A 70 3.73 7.59 -17.01
CA ALA A 70 4.27 7.00 -18.23
C ALA A 70 4.17 5.46 -18.22
N ALA A 71 4.49 4.82 -17.10
CA ALA A 71 4.35 3.38 -16.91
C ALA A 71 2.89 2.93 -17.10
N LEU A 72 1.93 3.63 -16.49
CA LEU A 72 0.50 3.37 -16.64
C LEU A 72 0.07 3.42 -18.12
N LYS A 73 0.46 4.48 -18.84
CA LYS A 73 0.11 4.64 -20.26
C LYS A 73 0.66 3.51 -21.13
N MET A 74 1.89 3.07 -20.87
CA MET A 74 2.50 1.95 -21.59
C MET A 74 1.75 0.64 -21.32
N ILE A 75 1.39 0.35 -20.08
CA ILE A 75 0.58 -0.84 -19.73
C ILE A 75 -0.79 -0.78 -20.42
N CYS A 76 -1.47 0.37 -20.38
CA CYS A 76 -2.78 0.51 -21.01
C CYS A 76 -2.73 0.34 -22.52
N ALA A 77 -1.72 0.90 -23.19
CA ALA A 77 -1.54 0.74 -24.63
C ALA A 77 -1.29 -0.73 -24.99
N ASP A 78 -0.43 -1.37 -24.22
CA ASP A 78 -0.07 -2.77 -24.40
C ASP A 78 -1.25 -3.74 -24.23
N LEU A 79 -2.04 -3.57 -23.16
CA LEU A 79 -3.26 -4.36 -22.94
C LEU A 79 -4.35 -4.07 -23.98
N PHE A 80 -4.36 -2.86 -24.54
CA PHE A 80 -5.32 -2.48 -25.59
C PHE A 80 -4.98 -3.12 -26.94
N GLU A 81 -3.69 -3.20 -27.27
CA GLU A 81 -3.18 -3.80 -28.51
C GLU A 81 -3.19 -5.33 -28.46
N ASN A 82 -2.80 -5.92 -27.31
CA ASN A 82 -2.69 -7.37 -27.11
C ASN A 82 -3.89 -7.91 -26.31
N ARG A 83 -5.08 -7.88 -26.92
CA ARG A 83 -6.34 -8.29 -26.24
C ARG A 83 -6.56 -9.81 -26.13
N GLU A 84 -5.85 -10.59 -26.94
CA GLU A 84 -5.85 -12.06 -26.84
C GLU A 84 -4.83 -12.48 -25.78
N GLY A 85 -5.09 -13.60 -25.09
CA GLY A 85 -4.28 -14.05 -23.96
C GLY A 85 -2.79 -14.06 -24.30
N GLN A 86 -1.97 -13.50 -23.41
CA GLN A 86 -0.51 -13.51 -23.52
C GLN A 86 -0.06 -14.97 -23.61
N MET A 87 0.16 -15.46 -24.84
CA MET A 87 0.32 -16.89 -25.07
C MET A 87 1.67 -17.37 -24.52
N ILE A 88 1.59 -18.30 -23.56
CA ILE A 88 2.71 -19.01 -22.97
C ILE A 88 3.01 -20.24 -23.85
N ASN A 89 3.50 -20.03 -25.07
CA ASN A 89 4.03 -21.14 -25.87
C ASN A 89 5.41 -20.76 -26.40
N GLN A 90 6.45 -21.35 -25.81
CA GLN A 90 7.86 -20.96 -25.98
C GLN A 90 8.44 -21.17 -27.40
N SER A 91 7.64 -21.65 -28.36
CA SER A 91 8.06 -21.96 -29.74
C SER A 91 7.62 -20.93 -30.79
N VAL A 92 6.77 -19.96 -30.42
CA VAL A 92 6.32 -18.86 -31.30
C VAL A 92 6.55 -17.56 -30.53
N GLN A 93 7.08 -16.53 -31.20
CA GLN A 93 7.39 -15.18 -30.67
C GLN A 93 6.52 -14.83 -29.45
N THR A 94 7.05 -15.07 -28.25
CA THR A 94 6.29 -14.86 -27.03
C THR A 94 6.12 -13.37 -26.84
N TYR A 95 4.90 -12.96 -26.48
CA TYR A 95 4.66 -11.61 -26.03
C TYR A 95 5.59 -11.32 -24.84
N GLN A 96 6.52 -10.38 -25.00
CA GLN A 96 7.44 -9.92 -23.96
C GLN A 96 6.99 -8.54 -23.52
N PRO A 97 6.57 -8.35 -22.26
CA PRO A 97 6.18 -7.03 -21.77
C PRO A 97 7.36 -6.08 -21.84
N ASN A 98 7.08 -4.81 -22.13
CA ASN A 98 8.11 -3.80 -22.26
C ASN A 98 8.87 -3.63 -20.92
N PRO A 99 10.19 -3.91 -20.86
CA PRO A 99 10.97 -3.83 -19.62
C PRO A 99 11.05 -2.40 -19.07
N THR A 100 10.79 -1.39 -19.91
CA THR A 100 10.77 0.02 -19.52
C THR A 100 9.70 0.29 -18.45
N VAL A 101 8.58 -0.45 -18.47
CA VAL A 101 7.54 -0.32 -17.42
C VAL A 101 8.12 -0.65 -16.05
N MET A 102 8.87 -1.76 -15.95
CA MET A 102 9.50 -2.16 -14.70
C MET A 102 10.60 -1.18 -14.28
N ALA A 103 11.39 -0.67 -15.24
CA ALA A 103 12.44 0.30 -14.96
C ALA A 103 11.88 1.63 -14.41
N LEU A 104 10.73 2.10 -14.92
CA LEU A 104 10.08 3.32 -14.44
C LEU A 104 9.46 3.17 -13.04
N LEU A 105 8.99 1.96 -12.70
CA LEU A 105 8.38 1.69 -11.40
C LEU A 105 9.39 1.26 -10.33
N ALA A 106 10.63 0.94 -10.72
CA ALA A 106 11.68 0.44 -9.82
C ALA A 106 11.96 1.38 -8.64
N SER A 107 11.88 2.69 -8.84
CA SER A 107 12.09 3.70 -7.78
C SER A 107 10.91 3.85 -6.83
N SER A 108 9.70 3.42 -7.25
CA SER A 108 8.48 3.46 -6.44
C SER A 108 8.17 2.12 -5.78
N ARG A 109 9.00 1.11 -6.04
CA ARG A 109 8.89 -0.22 -5.43
C ARG A 109 9.50 -0.16 -4.03
N LEU A 110 8.75 -0.62 -3.04
CA LEU A 110 9.30 -0.94 -1.73
C LEU A 110 10.19 -2.17 -1.90
N TRP A 111 11.49 -1.98 -1.65
CA TRP A 111 12.43 -3.09 -1.53
C TRP A 111 12.34 -3.53 -0.07
N GLU A 112 12.05 -4.81 0.16
CA GLU A 112 12.13 -5.36 1.51
C GLU A 112 13.54 -5.08 2.03
N GLU A 113 13.64 -4.26 3.09
CA GLU A 113 14.88 -4.14 3.82
C GLU A 113 15.16 -5.52 4.42
N PHE A 114 16.27 -6.13 4.00
CA PHE A 114 16.71 -7.45 4.45
C PHE A 114 16.57 -7.56 5.98
N GLU A 115 15.83 -8.58 6.45
CA GLU A 115 15.85 -9.03 7.86
C GLU A 115 17.24 -9.54 8.28
#